data_AF-A0AAF0DMP3-F1
#
_entry.id   AF-A0AAF0DMP3-F1
#
_cell.length_a   1.000
_cell.length_b   1.000
_cell.length_c   1.000
_cell.angle_alpha   90.00
_cell.angle_beta   90.00
_cell.angle_gamma   90.00
#
_symmetry.space_group_name_H-M   'P 1'
#
loop_
_entity.id
_entity.type
_entity.pdbx_description
1 polymer ?
#
loop_
_entity_poly.entity_id
_entity_poly.type
_entity_poly.pdbx_seq_one_letter_code
_entity_poly.pdbx_strand_id
1 'polypeptide(L)'
;MDGTMLPDISTLPNMPLVDRNQTLDTLFEPSEHLHSIAESLLLQKSCTSYQALIDFVRARLIALASSNDPGDRTILLDILGSHPRLGEKAPASNSAGDEAFQGEGQRHLNELSKAEQANINRAGQKESAEQLIALNREYEEKFPGLRYVTFVNGRGRDAIMEDMRRRIDQGDLELEILETIQSAKIAVLEASGIEAMYEDRPE
;
A
#
# COMPACT_ATOMS: atom_id res chain seq x y z
N MET A 1 5.74 10.10 -21.92
CA MET A 1 5.20 10.13 -20.56
C MET A 1 3.92 9.35 -20.64
N ASP A 2 4.00 8.03 -20.55
CA ASP A 2 2.80 7.21 -20.51
C ASP A 2 2.35 7.20 -19.06
N GLY A 3 1.49 8.17 -18.74
CA GLY A 3 0.72 8.12 -17.50
C GLY A 3 -0.15 6.88 -17.58
N THR A 4 -0.03 6.00 -16.59
CA THR A 4 -0.80 4.76 -16.48
C THR A 4 -2.28 5.11 -16.40
N MET A 5 -2.96 5.18 -17.54
CA MET A 5 -4.39 5.44 -17.58
C MET A 5 -5.09 4.18 -17.08
N LEU A 6 -5.67 4.28 -15.88
CA LEU A 6 -6.54 3.24 -15.35
C LEU A 6 -7.71 3.01 -16.34
N PRO A 7 -8.11 1.76 -16.59
CA PRO A 7 -9.28 1.47 -17.43
C PRO A 7 -10.56 2.06 -16.82
N ASP A 8 -11.66 2.12 -17.56
CA ASP A 8 -12.95 2.48 -16.94
C ASP A 8 -13.31 1.46 -15.86
N ILE A 9 -13.69 1.92 -14.66
CA ILE A 9 -14.07 1.04 -13.54
C ILE A 9 -15.19 0.06 -13.93
N SER A 10 -16.06 0.44 -14.88
CA SER A 10 -17.18 -0.36 -15.36
C SER A 10 -16.75 -1.56 -16.20
N THR A 11 -15.55 -1.52 -16.80
CA THR A 11 -15.03 -2.63 -17.60
C THR A 11 -14.26 -3.64 -16.75
N LEU A 12 -13.71 -3.20 -15.61
CA LEU A 12 -12.85 -3.98 -14.72
C LEU A 12 -13.43 -5.35 -14.31
N PRO A 13 -14.72 -5.50 -13.96
CA PRO A 13 -15.29 -6.81 -13.61
C PRO A 13 -15.26 -7.84 -14.75
N ASN A 14 -15.21 -7.38 -16.01
CA ASN A 14 -15.30 -8.21 -17.20
C ASN A 14 -13.94 -8.46 -17.87
N MET A 15 -12.85 -7.91 -17.33
CA MET A 15 -11.50 -8.11 -17.85
C MET A 15 -10.97 -9.51 -17.47
N PRO A 16 -10.00 -10.05 -18.23
CA PRO A 16 -9.23 -11.21 -17.80
C PRO A 16 -8.65 -11.01 -16.40
N LEU A 17 -8.61 -12.08 -15.60
CA LEU A 17 -8.13 -12.05 -14.20
C LEU A 17 -6.74 -11.38 -14.09
N VAL A 18 -5.85 -11.65 -15.03
CA VAL A 18 -4.49 -11.09 -15.06
C VAL A 18 -4.53 -9.57 -15.20
N ASP A 19 -5.30 -9.04 -16.15
CA ASP A 19 -5.39 -7.60 -16.41
C ASP A 19 -6.11 -6.86 -15.27
N ARG A 20 -7.12 -7.52 -14.68
CA ARG A 20 -7.81 -7.02 -13.50
C ARG A 20 -6.88 -6.95 -12.30
N ASN A 21 -6.14 -8.02 -12.01
CA ASN A 21 -5.18 -8.04 -10.90
C ASN A 21 -4.08 -7.01 -11.14
N GLN A 22 -3.58 -6.86 -12.37
CA GLN A 22 -2.61 -5.81 -12.69
C GLN A 22 -3.16 -4.40 -12.43
N THR A 23 -4.43 -4.15 -12.76
CA THR A 23 -5.09 -2.87 -12.44
C THR A 23 -5.24 -2.71 -10.93
N LEU A 24 -5.67 -3.76 -10.22
CA LEU A 24 -5.76 -3.75 -8.76
C LEU A 24 -4.39 -3.55 -8.12
N ASP A 25 -3.31 -4.10 -8.68
CA ASP A 25 -1.95 -3.93 -8.16
C ASP A 25 -1.43 -2.51 -8.36
N THR A 26 -1.96 -1.74 -9.32
CA THR A 26 -1.68 -0.30 -9.36
C THR A 26 -2.32 0.38 -8.15
N LEU A 27 -3.55 -0.01 -7.82
CA LEU A 27 -4.25 0.61 -6.72
C LEU A 27 -3.65 0.12 -5.41
N PHE A 28 -3.63 -1.17 -5.15
CA PHE A 28 -3.39 -1.77 -3.85
C PHE A 28 -2.04 -2.52 -3.85
N GLU A 29 -1.45 -2.69 -2.67
CA GLU A 29 -0.33 -3.62 -2.54
C GLU A 29 -0.81 -5.07 -2.81
N PRO A 30 -0.02 -5.88 -3.52
CA PRO A 30 -0.41 -7.21 -3.95
C PRO A 30 -0.55 -8.12 -2.73
N SER A 31 -1.76 -8.66 -2.58
CA SER A 31 -2.11 -9.66 -1.57
C SER A 31 -3.27 -10.49 -2.10
N GLU A 32 -3.17 -11.82 -2.02
CA GLU A 32 -4.24 -12.72 -2.48
C GLU A 32 -5.58 -12.42 -1.79
N HIS A 33 -5.52 -12.13 -0.48
CA HIS A 33 -6.69 -11.75 0.30
C HIS A 33 -7.28 -10.42 -0.15
N LEU A 34 -6.43 -9.44 -0.50
CA LEU A 34 -6.89 -8.15 -0.96
C LEU A 34 -7.56 -8.27 -2.34
N HIS A 35 -6.95 -9.01 -3.28
CA HIS A 35 -7.57 -9.29 -4.58
C HIS A 35 -8.92 -9.95 -4.40
N SER A 36 -9.03 -10.97 -3.54
CA SER A 36 -10.31 -11.63 -3.25
C SER A 36 -11.37 -10.66 -2.71
N ILE A 37 -10.99 -9.76 -1.78
CA ILE A 37 -11.88 -8.72 -1.26
C ILE A 37 -12.32 -7.75 -2.37
N ALA A 38 -11.38 -7.23 -3.15
CA ALA A 38 -11.65 -6.27 -4.21
C ALA A 38 -12.55 -6.88 -5.30
N GLU A 39 -12.28 -8.13 -5.71
CA GLU A 39 -13.10 -8.87 -6.66
C GLU A 39 -14.52 -9.11 -6.15
N SER A 40 -14.66 -9.55 -4.91
CA SER A 40 -15.97 -9.74 -4.29
C SER A 40 -16.76 -8.43 -4.27
N LEU A 41 -16.09 -7.30 -3.99
CA LEU A 41 -16.72 -5.98 -3.99
C LEU A 41 -17.11 -5.53 -5.40
N LEU A 42 -16.28 -5.77 -6.41
CA LEU A 42 -16.58 -5.47 -7.81
C LEU A 42 -17.78 -6.26 -8.35
N LEU A 43 -17.97 -7.51 -7.88
CA LEU A 43 -19.09 -8.36 -8.29
C LEU A 43 -20.38 -8.04 -7.54
N GLN A 44 -20.30 -7.65 -6.27
CA GLN A 44 -21.47 -7.43 -5.40
C GLN A 44 -21.97 -5.99 -5.41
N LYS A 45 -21.10 -5.01 -5.65
CA LYS A 45 -21.42 -3.58 -5.63
C LYS A 45 -21.17 -2.97 -6.99
N SER A 46 -22.11 -2.14 -7.43
CA SER A 46 -21.90 -1.24 -8.56
C SER A 46 -20.89 -0.16 -8.17
N CYS A 47 -19.60 -0.47 -8.30
CA CYS A 47 -18.54 0.52 -8.09
C CYS A 47 -18.58 1.51 -9.26
N THR A 48 -18.87 2.78 -8.96
CA THR A 48 -19.02 3.84 -9.97
C THR A 48 -17.72 4.63 -10.18
N SER A 49 -16.69 4.40 -9.36
CA SER A 49 -15.37 5.01 -9.50
C SER A 49 -14.30 4.20 -8.75
N TYR A 50 -13.02 4.42 -9.08
CA TYR A 50 -11.89 3.87 -8.32
C TYR A 50 -11.86 4.35 -6.87
N GLN A 51 -12.25 5.60 -6.62
CA GLN A 51 -12.37 6.12 -5.26
C GLN A 51 -13.41 5.34 -4.45
N ALA A 52 -14.56 5.01 -5.05
CA ALA A 52 -15.57 4.19 -4.38
C ALA A 52 -15.05 2.77 -4.08
N LEU A 53 -14.30 2.16 -5.00
CA LEU A 53 -13.66 0.86 -4.78
C LEU A 53 -12.68 0.92 -3.59
N ILE A 54 -11.83 1.95 -3.55
CA ILE A 54 -10.86 2.21 -2.47
C ILE A 54 -11.58 2.35 -1.13
N ASP A 55 -12.64 3.15 -1.08
CA ASP A 55 -13.40 3.39 0.14
C ASP A 55 -14.12 2.12 0.61
N PHE A 56 -14.63 1.29 -0.31
CA PHE A 56 -15.22 0.00 0.05
C PHE A 56 -14.20 -1.00 0.58
N VAL A 57 -13.01 -1.06 -0.01
CA VAL A 57 -11.93 -1.91 0.51
C VAL A 57 -11.51 -1.42 1.89
N ARG A 58 -11.30 -0.11 2.08
CA ARG A 58 -10.97 0.47 3.40
C ARG A 58 -12.03 0.13 4.44
N ALA A 59 -13.31 0.31 4.11
CA ALA A 59 -14.41 -0.05 5.01
C ALA A 59 -14.42 -1.55 5.34
N ARG A 60 -14.06 -2.43 4.39
CA ARG A 60 -13.92 -3.86 4.64
C ARG A 60 -12.75 -4.17 5.58
N LEU A 61 -11.61 -3.52 5.42
CA LEU A 61 -10.46 -3.68 6.33
C LEU A 61 -10.78 -3.20 7.75
N ILE A 62 -11.49 -2.07 7.90
CA ILE A 62 -11.98 -1.58 9.20
C ILE A 62 -12.94 -2.60 9.84
N ALA A 63 -13.80 -3.22 9.03
CA ALA A 63 -14.71 -4.26 9.53
C ALA A 63 -13.95 -5.51 10.00
N LEU A 64 -12.88 -5.92 9.29
CA LEU A 64 -12.00 -7.00 9.74
C LEU A 64 -11.29 -6.62 11.05
N ALA A 65 -10.81 -5.38 11.18
CA ALA A 65 -10.16 -4.89 12.41
C ALA A 65 -11.11 -4.87 13.61
N SER A 66 -12.40 -4.60 13.37
CA SER A 66 -13.44 -4.60 14.41
C SER A 66 -14.03 -5.99 14.68
N SER A 67 -13.62 -7.02 13.94
CA SER A 67 -14.14 -8.38 14.08
C SER A 67 -13.53 -9.08 15.29
N ASN A 68 -14.34 -9.89 15.96
CA ASN A 68 -13.87 -10.78 17.03
C ASN A 68 -13.44 -12.16 16.50
N ASP A 69 -13.54 -12.40 15.19
CA ASP A 69 -13.12 -13.65 14.57
C ASP A 69 -11.58 -13.69 14.41
N PRO A 70 -10.87 -14.69 14.95
CA PRO A 70 -9.42 -14.78 14.81
C PRO A 70 -8.94 -14.90 13.36
N GLY A 71 -9.73 -15.53 12.49
CA GLY A 71 -9.42 -15.67 11.06
C GLY A 71 -9.49 -14.34 10.33
N ASP A 72 -10.48 -13.49 10.64
CA ASP A 72 -10.55 -12.13 10.12
C ASP A 72 -9.31 -11.31 10.50
N ARG A 73 -8.80 -11.49 11.73
CA ARG A 73 -7.56 -10.84 12.19
C ARG A 73 -6.34 -11.35 11.43
N THR A 74 -6.24 -12.65 11.17
CA THR A 74 -5.15 -13.21 10.35
C THR A 74 -5.17 -12.63 8.94
N ILE A 75 -6.34 -12.61 8.28
CA ILE A 75 -6.51 -12.04 6.94
C ILE A 75 -6.06 -10.57 6.91
N LEU A 76 -6.48 -9.79 7.92
CA LEU A 76 -6.10 -8.38 8.01
C LEU A 76 -4.58 -8.20 8.14
N LEU A 77 -3.93 -8.93 9.04
CA LEU A 77 -2.49 -8.82 9.24
C LEU A 77 -1.70 -9.30 8.01
N ASP A 78 -2.16 -10.32 7.30
CA ASP A 78 -1.54 -10.74 6.03
C ASP A 78 -1.58 -9.63 4.97
N ILE A 79 -2.69 -8.91 4.88
CA ILE A 79 -2.83 -7.75 3.97
C ILE A 79 -1.89 -6.62 4.42
N LEU A 80 -1.99 -6.19 5.67
CA LEU A 80 -1.20 -5.05 6.19
C LEU A 80 0.31 -5.33 6.24
N GLY A 81 0.70 -6.60 6.43
CA GLY A 81 2.07 -7.07 6.42
C GLY A 81 2.67 -7.22 5.03
N SER A 82 1.89 -7.08 3.96
CA SER A 82 2.39 -7.22 2.57
C SER A 82 3.11 -5.97 2.05
N HIS A 83 2.90 -4.80 2.68
CA HIS A 83 3.51 -3.51 2.27
C HIS A 83 5.04 -3.55 2.22
N PRO A 84 5.74 -2.97 1.23
CA PRO A 84 7.20 -2.95 1.23
C PRO A 84 7.78 -2.16 2.44
N ARG A 85 8.91 -2.62 2.98
CA ARG A 85 9.61 -1.90 4.05
C ARG A 85 10.14 -0.56 3.58
N LEU A 86 10.11 0.44 4.46
CA LEU A 86 10.62 1.77 4.16
C LEU A 86 12.16 1.79 4.12
N GLY A 87 12.71 2.37 3.05
CA GLY A 87 14.16 2.54 2.85
C GLY A 87 14.94 1.27 2.54
N GLU A 88 14.24 0.14 2.41
CA GLU A 88 14.76 -1.04 1.71
C GLU A 88 14.37 -0.92 0.25
N LYS A 89 15.24 -1.35 -0.66
CA LYS A 89 14.78 -1.59 -2.03
C LYS A 89 13.71 -2.67 -1.89
N ALA A 90 12.45 -2.33 -2.20
CA ALA A 90 11.42 -3.33 -2.43
C ALA A 90 12.06 -4.43 -3.27
N PRO A 91 11.98 -5.71 -2.86
CA PRO A 91 12.77 -6.75 -3.48
C PRO A 91 12.54 -6.64 -4.99
N ALA A 92 13.56 -6.26 -5.75
CA ALA A 92 13.71 -6.85 -7.06
C ALA A 92 13.71 -8.32 -6.73
N SER A 93 12.66 -9.06 -7.11
CA SER A 93 12.44 -10.45 -6.73
C SER A 93 13.76 -11.21 -6.78
N ASN A 94 14.42 -11.32 -5.63
CA ASN A 94 15.72 -11.97 -5.49
C ASN A 94 15.51 -13.43 -5.11
N SER A 95 14.33 -13.98 -5.40
CA SER A 95 14.17 -15.41 -5.65
C SER A 95 14.70 -15.65 -7.05
N ALA A 96 16.01 -15.93 -7.17
CA ALA A 96 16.70 -16.33 -8.39
C ALA A 96 16.20 -17.68 -8.99
N GLY A 97 14.95 -18.07 -8.71
CA GLY A 97 14.31 -19.30 -9.15
C GLY A 97 13.07 -19.09 -10.03
N ASP A 98 12.41 -17.93 -10.00
CA ASP A 98 11.14 -17.73 -10.71
C ASP A 98 11.13 -16.43 -11.54
N GLU A 99 11.95 -16.39 -12.59
CA GLU A 99 11.92 -15.30 -13.59
C GLU A 99 10.71 -15.40 -14.54
N ALA A 100 9.96 -16.52 -14.51
CA ALA A 100 8.83 -16.77 -15.40
C ALA A 100 7.48 -16.22 -14.88
N PHE A 101 7.38 -15.85 -13.60
CA PHE A 101 6.14 -15.38 -12.96
C PHE A 101 6.18 -13.88 -12.59
N GLN A 102 7.14 -13.11 -13.10
CA GLN A 102 7.16 -11.67 -12.91
C GLN A 102 6.36 -11.00 -14.02
N GLY A 103 5.04 -10.88 -13.82
CA GLY A 103 4.17 -10.10 -14.70
C GLY A 103 4.57 -8.61 -14.72
N GLU A 104 4.25 -7.91 -15.81
CA GLU A 104 4.58 -6.49 -15.99
C GLU A 104 4.02 -5.61 -14.85
N GLY A 105 2.89 -6.00 -14.26
CA GLY A 105 2.28 -5.33 -13.11
C GLY A 105 3.20 -5.25 -11.87
N GLN A 106 3.92 -6.33 -11.56
CA GLN A 106 4.76 -6.37 -10.36
C GLN A 106 6.06 -5.57 -10.52
N ARG A 107 6.54 -5.41 -11.76
CA ARG A 107 7.66 -4.51 -12.08
C ARG A 107 7.24 -3.04 -11.96
N HIS A 108 6.07 -2.69 -12.48
CA HIS A 108 5.55 -1.33 -12.43
C HIS A 108 5.26 -0.85 -11.01
N LEU A 109 4.71 -1.71 -10.14
CA LEU A 109 4.48 -1.34 -8.75
C LEU A 109 5.79 -1.12 -7.98
N ASN A 110 6.80 -1.96 -8.23
CA ASN A 110 8.14 -1.75 -7.70
C ASN A 110 8.76 -0.42 -8.17
N GLU A 111 8.39 0.10 -9.33
CA GLU A 111 8.79 1.44 -9.80
C GLU A 111 8.04 2.55 -9.05
N LEU A 112 6.75 2.39 -8.80
CA LEU A 112 5.92 3.34 -8.04
C LEU A 112 6.37 3.44 -6.58
N SER A 113 6.56 2.32 -5.87
CA SER A 113 7.08 2.33 -4.50
C SER A 113 8.50 2.93 -4.44
N LYS A 114 9.34 2.71 -5.47
CA LYS A 114 10.66 3.35 -5.57
C LYS A 114 10.56 4.86 -5.75
N ALA A 115 9.60 5.33 -6.54
CA ALA A 115 9.37 6.76 -6.77
C ALA A 115 8.91 7.45 -5.48
N GLU A 116 7.97 6.85 -4.74
CA GLU A 116 7.50 7.38 -3.45
C GLU A 116 8.64 7.49 -2.43
N GLN A 117 9.52 6.49 -2.38
CA GLN A 117 10.62 6.45 -1.42
C GLN A 117 11.91 7.11 -1.94
N ALA A 118 11.90 7.75 -3.11
CA ALA A 118 13.10 8.31 -3.73
C ALA A 118 13.81 9.35 -2.83
N ASN A 119 13.05 10.15 -2.09
CA ASN A 119 13.59 11.13 -1.15
C ASN A 119 14.24 10.49 0.09
N ILE A 120 13.73 9.33 0.53
CA ILE A 120 14.29 8.58 1.67
C ILE A 120 15.55 7.83 1.26
N ASN A 121 15.58 7.35 0.01
CA ASN A 121 16.68 6.58 -0.56
C ASN A 121 17.82 7.44 -1.13
N ARG A 122 17.82 8.76 -0.91
CA ARG A 122 18.83 9.67 -1.46
C ARG A 122 20.23 9.29 -0.96
N ALA A 123 21.14 9.03 -1.90
CA ALA A 123 22.50 8.59 -1.60
C ALA A 123 23.28 9.65 -0.79
N GLY A 124 23.87 9.27 0.35
CA GLY A 124 24.72 10.14 1.16
C GLY A 124 24.61 9.97 2.69
N GLN A 125 23.57 9.27 3.18
CA GLN A 125 23.30 9.10 4.61
C GLN A 125 23.35 7.62 5.04
N LYS A 126 24.53 7.00 5.00
CA LYS A 126 24.69 5.56 5.34
C LYS A 126 24.27 5.25 6.78
N GLU A 127 24.61 6.13 7.72
CA GLU A 127 24.28 5.96 9.14
C GLU A 127 22.76 5.97 9.37
N SER A 128 22.04 6.93 8.78
CA SER A 128 20.57 6.99 8.81
C SER A 128 19.92 5.79 8.11
N ALA A 129 20.64 5.10 7.22
CA ALA A 129 20.14 3.89 6.57
C ALA A 129 20.11 2.67 7.47
N GLU A 130 21.20 2.44 8.20
CA GLU A 130 21.28 1.36 9.19
C GLU A 130 20.30 1.59 10.35
N GLN A 131 20.14 2.85 10.78
CA GLN A 131 19.18 3.20 11.82
C GLN A 131 17.73 2.93 11.39
N LEU A 132 17.35 3.20 10.15
CA LEU A 132 16.01 2.89 9.65
C LEU A 132 15.75 1.37 9.57
N ILE A 133 16.77 0.59 9.17
CA ILE A 133 16.67 -0.87 9.17
C ILE A 133 16.46 -1.41 10.59
N ALA A 134 17.22 -0.89 11.57
CA ALA A 134 17.04 -1.26 12.97
C ALA A 134 15.65 -0.88 13.49
N LEU A 135 15.16 0.30 13.13
CA LEU A 135 13.83 0.77 13.48
C LEU A 135 12.70 -0.08 12.87
N ASN A 136 12.81 -0.48 11.60
CA ASN A 136 11.85 -1.41 10.99
C ASN A 136 11.78 -2.74 11.74
N ARG A 137 12.94 -3.30 12.16
CA ARG A 137 12.97 -4.54 12.95
C ARG A 137 12.30 -4.36 14.30
N GLU A 138 12.63 -3.29 15.01
CA GLU A 138 12.02 -3.00 16.31
C GLU A 138 10.50 -2.77 16.20
N TYR A 139 10.07 -2.09 15.14
CA TYR A 139 8.65 -1.94 14.82
C TYR A 139 7.96 -3.29 14.60
N GLU A 140 8.54 -4.18 13.79
CA GLU A 140 7.98 -5.51 13.52
C GLU A 140 7.97 -6.42 14.76
N GLU A 141 8.97 -6.30 15.64
CA GLU A 141 8.99 -6.97 16.94
C GLU A 141 7.90 -6.45 17.88
N LYS A 142 7.65 -5.13 17.86
CA LYS A 142 6.62 -4.48 18.67
C LYS A 142 5.21 -4.78 18.17
N PHE A 143 5.05 -4.87 16.84
CA PHE A 143 3.77 -5.07 16.16
C PHE A 143 3.85 -6.27 15.18
N PRO A 144 3.82 -7.51 15.70
CA PRO A 144 3.97 -8.70 14.88
C PRO A 144 2.93 -8.78 13.75
N GLY A 145 3.40 -8.99 12.53
CA GLY A 145 2.56 -9.07 11.33
C GLY A 145 2.28 -7.73 10.64
N LEU A 146 2.69 -6.59 11.24
CA LEU A 146 2.60 -5.28 10.60
C LEU A 146 3.94 -4.86 10.02
N ARG A 147 3.89 -3.99 9.01
CA ARG A 147 5.02 -3.21 8.54
C ARG A 147 4.70 -1.73 8.69
N TYR A 148 5.71 -0.91 8.96
CA TYR A 148 5.48 0.51 9.16
C TYR A 148 5.10 1.20 7.84
N VAL A 149 3.94 1.83 7.82
CA VAL A 149 3.40 2.56 6.66
C VAL A 149 3.08 3.98 7.09
N THR A 150 3.61 4.97 6.37
CA THR A 150 3.30 6.38 6.57
C THR A 150 3.33 7.10 5.22
N PHE A 151 2.58 8.20 5.13
CA PHE A 151 2.78 9.16 4.05
C PHE A 151 4.12 9.85 4.21
N VAL A 152 4.90 9.79 3.13
CA VAL A 152 6.20 10.44 3.06
C VAL A 152 6.05 11.91 2.70
N ASN A 153 5.08 12.32 1.84
CA ASN A 153 4.74 13.72 1.49
C ASN A 153 5.91 14.74 1.56
N GLY A 154 7.07 14.40 0.98
CA GLY A 154 8.27 15.26 1.02
C GLY A 154 9.02 15.35 2.38
N ARG A 155 8.53 14.70 3.45
CA ARG A 155 9.24 14.52 4.73
C ARG A 155 10.61 13.91 4.51
N GLY A 156 11.59 14.46 5.20
CA GLY A 156 12.93 13.88 5.29
C GLY A 156 12.92 12.58 6.09
N ARG A 157 13.96 11.77 5.87
CA ARG A 157 14.17 10.47 6.54
C ARG A 157 14.14 10.59 8.07
N ASP A 158 14.75 11.62 8.64
CA ASP A 158 14.82 11.83 10.09
C ASP A 158 13.42 12.04 10.69
N ALA A 159 12.59 12.87 10.06
CA ALA A 159 11.21 13.12 10.51
C ALA A 159 10.34 11.86 10.44
N ILE A 160 10.64 10.91 9.54
CA ILE A 160 9.93 9.64 9.46
C ILE A 160 10.42 8.68 10.55
N MET A 161 11.72 8.67 10.84
CA MET A 161 12.29 7.87 11.92
C MET A 161 11.82 8.31 13.30
N GLU A 162 11.70 9.63 13.53
CA GLU A 162 11.10 10.19 14.75
C GLU A 162 9.63 9.78 14.92
N ASP A 163 8.88 9.73 13.82
CA ASP A 163 7.49 9.27 13.80
C ASP A 163 7.38 7.80 14.17
N MET A 164 8.15 6.95 13.49
CA MET A 164 8.18 5.51 13.74
C MET A 164 8.58 5.23 15.19
N ARG A 165 9.60 5.92 15.72
CA ARG A 165 10.00 5.82 17.13
C ARG A 165 8.85 6.17 18.07
N ARG A 166 8.17 7.30 17.85
CA ARG A 166 7.03 7.72 18.66
C ARG A 166 5.92 6.67 18.68
N ARG A 167 5.61 6.05 17.54
CA ARG A 167 4.59 4.99 17.45
C ARG A 167 5.00 3.71 18.17
N ILE A 168 6.26 3.29 18.02
CA ILE A 168 6.83 2.15 18.77
C ILE A 168 6.71 2.38 20.28
N ASP A 169 7.09 3.57 20.75
CA ASP A 169 7.07 3.95 22.17
C ASP A 169 5.63 3.99 22.72
N GLN A 170 4.68 4.47 21.92
CA GLN A 170 3.26 4.44 22.26
C GLN A 170 2.73 3.00 22.38
N GLY A 171 3.10 2.12 21.45
CA GLY A 171 2.85 0.68 21.55
C GLY A 171 1.37 0.26 21.50
N ASP A 172 0.52 1.09 20.90
CA ASP A 172 -0.91 0.82 20.75
C ASP A 172 -1.17 0.09 19.42
N LEU A 173 -1.34 -1.24 19.50
CA LEU A 173 -1.53 -2.09 18.32
C LEU A 173 -2.81 -1.76 17.55
N GLU A 174 -3.91 -1.47 18.26
CA GLU A 174 -5.19 -1.23 17.59
C GLU A 174 -5.18 0.13 16.89
N LEU A 175 -4.55 1.14 17.50
CA LEU A 175 -4.29 2.39 16.80
C LEU A 175 -3.38 2.18 15.60
N GLU A 176 -2.31 1.38 15.72
CA GLU A 176 -1.38 1.15 14.61
C GLU A 176 -2.05 0.43 13.43
N ILE A 177 -2.96 -0.52 13.70
CA ILE A 177 -3.77 -1.17 12.67
C ILE A 177 -4.61 -0.13 11.93
N LEU A 178 -5.30 0.76 12.65
CA LEU A 178 -6.14 1.80 12.04
C LEU A 178 -5.30 2.83 11.27
N GLU A 179 -4.17 3.25 11.85
CA GLU A 179 -3.19 4.12 11.20
C GLU A 179 -2.63 3.48 9.94
N THR A 180 -2.37 2.18 9.94
CA THR A 180 -1.90 1.45 8.75
C THR A 180 -3.01 1.38 7.70
N ILE A 181 -4.27 1.12 8.08
CA ILE A 181 -5.41 1.14 7.13
C ILE A 181 -5.65 2.54 6.54
N GLN A 182 -5.41 3.59 7.33
CA GLN A 182 -5.58 4.99 6.91
C GLN A 182 -4.38 5.51 6.09
N SER A 183 -3.17 5.12 6.49
CA SER A 183 -1.89 5.48 5.86
C SER A 183 -1.56 4.63 4.66
N ALA A 184 -2.16 3.44 4.55
CA ALA A 184 -2.25 2.69 3.32
C ALA A 184 -3.10 3.50 2.34
N LYS A 185 -2.46 4.46 1.67
CA LYS A 185 -2.73 4.58 0.25
C LYS A 185 -2.38 3.24 -0.35
N ILE A 186 -3.44 2.58 -0.72
CA ILE A 186 -3.67 2.10 -2.07
C ILE A 186 -3.02 3.13 -3.03
N ALA A 187 -1.75 2.87 -3.39
CA ALA A 187 -0.67 3.78 -3.74
C ALA A 187 -0.88 4.71 -4.95
N VAL A 188 -1.78 4.44 -5.90
CA VAL A 188 -1.68 5.13 -7.21
C VAL A 188 -2.41 6.46 -7.38
N LEU A 189 -3.39 6.81 -6.56
CA LEU A 189 -4.21 7.99 -6.90
C LEU A 189 -3.56 9.35 -6.63
N GLU A 190 -2.67 9.49 -5.64
CA GLU A 190 -1.99 10.79 -5.43
C GLU A 190 -0.78 11.01 -6.35
N ALA A 191 -0.09 9.94 -6.76
CA ALA A 191 1.04 10.04 -7.69
C ALA A 191 0.60 10.40 -9.13
N SER A 192 -0.69 10.22 -9.46
CA SER A 192 -1.23 10.42 -10.81
C SER A 192 -1.70 11.86 -11.09
N GLY A 193 -1.76 12.75 -10.09
CA GLY A 193 -2.19 14.13 -10.31
C GLY A 193 -3.61 14.27 -10.88
N ILE A 194 -4.49 13.27 -10.71
CA ILE A 194 -5.90 13.34 -11.11
C ILE A 194 -6.72 13.85 -9.92
N GLU A 195 -6.39 15.04 -9.45
CA GLU A 195 -7.29 15.81 -8.56
C GLU A 195 -7.29 17.31 -8.90
N ALA A 196 -6.38 17.78 -9.76
CA ALA A 196 -6.28 19.19 -10.15
C ALA A 196 -7.19 19.60 -11.35
N MET A 197 -8.32 18.94 -11.59
CA MET A 197 -9.28 19.34 -12.65
C MET A 197 -10.75 19.43 -12.24
N TYR A 198 -11.07 19.36 -10.94
CA TYR A 198 -12.42 19.67 -10.44
C TYR A 198 -12.47 20.64 -9.26
N GLU A 199 -11.44 21.48 -9.13
CA GLU A 199 -11.48 22.71 -8.33
C GLU A 199 -11.33 23.93 -9.24
N ASP A 200 -12.30 24.10 -10.14
CA ASP A 200 -12.64 25.43 -10.63
C ASP A 200 -14.14 25.48 -10.91
N ARG A 201 -14.90 25.71 -9.84
CA ARG A 201 -16.26 26.25 -9.96
C ARG A 201 -16.24 27.59 -9.24
N PRO A 202 -16.23 28.74 -9.94
CA PRO A 202 -16.55 29.99 -9.30
C PRO A 202 -18.02 29.98 -8.87
N GLU A 203 -18.28 30.71 -7.79
CA GLU A 203 -19.55 30.90 -7.07
C GLU A 203 -20.78 31.14 -7.96
#